data_AF-A0A7Y2HYC3-F1
#
_entry.id   AF-A0A7Y2HYC3-F1
#
_cell.length_a   1.000
_cell.length_b   1.000
_cell.length_c   1.000
_cell.angle_alpha   90.00
_cell.angle_beta   90.00
_cell.angle_gamma   90.00
#
_symmetry.space_group_name_H-M   'P 1'
#
loop_
_entity.id
_entity.type
_entity.pdbx_description
1 polymer ?
#
loop_
_entity_poly.entity_id
_entity_poly.type
_entity_poly.pdbx_seq_one_letter_code
_entity_poly.pdbx_strand_id
1 'polypeptide(L)'
;MVAAMIVRVAEIACLVSILALGASGPIPTAVMTQTPPPAGVGTPERWSDLFERPARGPARPLSDETIALALIVADDVDPQLATRLRRLQARDPVQFERKLRQTHRLIDLAQLKQHEPDLYDRKLIELRVDAEVNRLVGILHEARRSGRTQEAAATEQSLRMQVILQLAFAYQAREDYLCRLQDLVEKLEGELARERTYFNDHLDEVVDARIEEMLKQRGE
;
A
#
# COMPACT_ATOMS: atom_id res chain seq x y z
N MET A 1 -23.29 6.29 -0.73
CA MET A 1 -21.86 5.94 -0.85
C MET A 1 -21.48 5.32 -2.20
N VAL A 2 -22.26 4.41 -2.79
CA VAL A 2 -21.93 3.77 -4.09
C VAL A 2 -21.84 4.78 -5.25
N ALA A 3 -22.70 5.82 -5.27
CA ALA A 3 -22.71 6.83 -6.33
C ALA A 3 -21.45 7.74 -6.34
N ALA A 4 -20.82 7.98 -5.19
CA ALA A 4 -19.59 8.78 -5.10
C ALA A 4 -18.34 8.01 -5.59
N MET A 5 -18.40 6.67 -5.58
CA MET A 5 -17.30 5.79 -5.97
C MET A 5 -17.24 5.57 -7.49
N ILE A 6 -18.38 5.61 -8.18
CA ILE A 6 -18.46 5.49 -9.65
C ILE A 6 -17.95 6.78 -10.34
N VAL A 7 -18.17 7.95 -9.72
CA VAL A 7 -17.72 9.24 -10.26
C VAL A 7 -16.18 9.36 -10.26
N ARG A 8 -15.49 8.82 -9.25
CA ARG A 8 -14.01 8.90 -9.14
C ARG A 8 -13.26 8.00 -10.14
N VAL A 9 -13.83 6.87 -10.54
CA VAL A 9 -13.22 6.00 -11.57
C VAL A 9 -13.30 6.64 -12.97
N ALA A 10 -14.33 7.44 -13.23
CA ALA A 10 -14.49 8.17 -14.49
C ALA A 10 -13.53 9.36 -14.63
N GLU A 11 -13.14 10.03 -13.54
CA GLU A 11 -12.16 11.13 -13.57
C GLU A 11 -10.74 10.67 -13.92
N ILE A 12 -10.34 9.47 -13.47
CA ILE A 12 -9.02 8.89 -13.78
C ILE A 12 -8.92 8.51 -15.27
N ALA A 13 -10.00 8.02 -15.89
CA ALA A 13 -10.04 7.78 -17.34
C ALA A 13 -9.98 9.08 -18.16
N CYS A 14 -10.49 10.18 -17.61
CA CYS A 14 -10.48 11.48 -18.26
C CYS A 14 -9.09 12.14 -18.24
N LEU A 15 -8.31 11.96 -17.16
CA LEU A 15 -6.92 12.44 -17.07
C LEU A 15 -5.96 11.72 -18.02
N VAL A 16 -6.19 10.42 -18.28
CA VAL A 16 -5.40 9.65 -19.27
C VAL A 16 -5.70 10.10 -20.71
N SER A 17 -6.92 10.59 -20.97
CA SER A 17 -7.32 11.05 -22.31
C SER A 17 -6.77 12.43 -22.68
N ILE A 18 -6.47 13.29 -21.69
CA ILE A 18 -5.94 14.65 -21.93
C ILE A 18 -4.46 14.63 -22.35
N LEU A 19 -3.71 13.58 -22.04
CA LEU A 19 -2.29 13.44 -22.43
C LEU A 19 -2.08 12.86 -23.85
N ALA A 20 -3.15 12.51 -24.57
CA ALA A 20 -3.05 11.86 -25.88
C ALA A 20 -3.27 12.81 -27.09
N LEU A 21 -3.55 14.11 -26.88
CA LEU A 21 -3.81 15.04 -27.99
C LEU A 21 -2.85 16.25 -27.98
N GLY A 22 -1.79 16.16 -28.79
CA GLY A 22 -1.22 17.28 -29.53
C GLY A 22 -0.29 18.25 -28.79
N ALA A 23 1.00 18.23 -29.15
CA ALA A 23 1.68 19.31 -29.89
C ALA A 23 3.20 19.21 -29.73
N SER A 24 3.87 18.78 -30.81
CA SER A 24 5.31 18.91 -30.99
C SER A 24 5.63 20.40 -31.22
N GLY A 25 6.09 21.09 -30.18
CA GLY A 25 6.73 22.39 -30.28
C GLY A 25 8.13 22.36 -29.63
N PRO A 26 9.13 23.08 -30.16
CA PRO A 26 10.44 23.17 -29.53
C PRO A 26 10.35 23.93 -28.21
N ILE A 27 10.82 23.31 -27.13
CA ILE A 27 10.88 23.93 -25.79
C ILE A 27 12.02 24.96 -25.78
N PRO A 28 11.79 26.22 -25.37
CA PRO A 28 12.85 27.19 -25.19
C PRO A 28 13.74 26.85 -23.99
N THR A 29 15.05 26.91 -24.21
CA THR A 29 16.10 26.73 -23.20
C THR A 29 16.10 27.91 -22.22
N ALA A 30 15.29 27.84 -21.17
CA ALA A 30 15.41 28.72 -20.01
C ALA A 30 16.34 28.06 -18.98
N VAL A 31 17.49 28.71 -18.77
CA VAL A 31 18.45 28.37 -17.70
C VAL A 31 17.77 28.64 -16.35
N MET A 32 17.22 27.58 -15.74
CA MET A 32 16.88 27.60 -14.33
C MET A 32 18.11 27.19 -13.53
N THR A 33 18.58 28.10 -12.68
CA THR A 33 19.51 27.83 -11.60
C THR A 33 18.94 26.74 -10.69
N GLN A 34 19.48 25.53 -10.81
CA GLN A 34 19.13 24.40 -9.95
C GLN A 34 19.63 24.67 -8.53
N THR A 35 18.71 25.00 -7.63
CA THR A 35 18.91 24.73 -6.20
C THR A 35 18.97 23.21 -6.03
N PRO A 36 20.00 22.64 -5.40
CA PRO A 36 20.07 21.20 -5.20
C PRO A 36 18.88 20.73 -4.36
N PRO A 37 18.23 19.60 -4.71
CA PRO A 37 17.17 19.06 -3.89
C PRO A 37 17.74 18.67 -2.51
N PRO A 38 17.00 18.89 -1.41
CA PRO A 38 17.43 18.41 -0.11
C PRO A 38 17.63 16.90 -0.16
N ALA A 39 18.79 16.45 0.33
CA ALA A 39 19.14 15.05 0.49
C ALA A 39 18.12 14.38 1.43
N GLY A 40 17.06 13.83 0.87
CA GLY A 40 15.94 13.29 1.64
C GLY A 40 14.76 12.84 0.80
N VAL A 41 14.95 12.56 -0.50
CA VAL A 41 13.95 11.78 -1.25
C VAL A 41 14.09 10.34 -0.75
N GLY A 42 13.43 10.08 0.38
CA GLY A 42 13.19 8.72 0.85
C GLY A 42 12.63 7.92 -0.30
N THR A 43 13.20 6.74 -0.51
CA THR A 43 12.55 5.69 -1.30
C THR A 43 11.08 5.66 -0.95
N PRO A 44 10.17 5.55 -1.93
CA PRO A 44 8.73 5.57 -1.65
C PRO A 44 8.47 4.51 -0.59
N GLU A 45 8.06 4.93 0.61
CA GLU A 45 7.68 4.05 1.70
C GLU A 45 6.74 3.01 1.11
N ARG A 46 7.31 1.82 0.96
CA ARG A 46 6.66 0.70 0.33
C ARG A 46 5.79 0.19 1.45
N TRP A 47 4.49 0.11 1.22
CA TRP A 47 3.49 -0.37 2.19
C TRP A 47 3.86 -1.70 2.88
N SER A 48 4.85 -2.44 2.36
CA SER A 48 5.54 -3.54 3.04
C SER A 48 6.02 -3.20 4.45
N ASP A 49 6.42 -1.95 4.71
CA ASP A 49 7.09 -1.58 5.96
C ASP A 49 6.08 -1.37 7.09
N LEU A 50 4.82 -1.05 6.76
CA LEU A 50 3.69 -1.02 7.71
C LEU A 50 3.20 -2.42 8.12
N PHE A 51 3.61 -3.47 7.40
CA PHE A 51 3.35 -4.86 7.75
C PHE A 51 4.56 -5.58 8.35
N GLU A 52 5.65 -4.85 8.67
CA GLU A 52 6.77 -5.41 9.43
C GLU A 52 6.35 -5.69 10.88
N ARG A 53 5.75 -6.87 11.03
CA ARG A 53 5.41 -7.47 12.32
C ARG A 53 6.70 -7.91 13.00
N PRO A 54 6.88 -7.68 14.32
CA PRO A 54 8.10 -8.09 15.02
C PRO A 54 8.34 -9.60 14.86
N ALA A 55 9.61 -9.98 14.71
CA ALA A 55 10.05 -11.35 14.48
C ALA A 55 9.39 -12.31 15.49
N ARG A 56 8.49 -13.16 14.99
CA ARG A 56 7.85 -14.21 15.80
C ARG A 56 8.91 -15.25 16.20
N GLY A 57 8.79 -15.74 17.44
CA GLY A 57 9.56 -16.86 17.99
C GLY A 57 9.48 -18.16 17.16
N PRO A 58 10.00 -19.29 17.66
CA PRO A 58 10.30 -20.48 16.85
C PRO A 58 9.11 -20.86 15.95
N ALA A 59 9.39 -20.90 14.65
CA ALA A 59 8.39 -20.99 13.60
C ALA A 59 7.61 -22.31 13.68
N ARG A 60 6.43 -22.28 14.31
CA ARG A 60 5.46 -23.38 14.29
C ARG A 60 5.09 -23.69 12.83
N PRO A 61 5.14 -24.96 12.36
CA PRO A 61 4.90 -25.33 10.96
C PRO A 61 3.59 -24.73 10.42
N LEU A 62 3.60 -24.29 9.16
CA LEU A 62 2.42 -23.71 8.51
C LEU A 62 1.35 -24.80 8.38
N SER A 63 0.09 -24.45 8.60
CA SER A 63 -1.01 -25.39 8.33
C SER A 63 -1.14 -25.62 6.83
N ASP A 64 -1.57 -26.82 6.44
CA ASP A 64 -1.83 -27.18 5.04
C ASP A 64 -2.85 -26.24 4.39
N GLU A 65 -3.84 -25.78 5.17
CA GLU A 65 -4.81 -24.77 4.75
C GLU A 65 -4.15 -23.43 4.40
N THR A 66 -3.22 -22.95 5.24
CA THR A 66 -2.48 -21.70 4.98
C THR A 66 -1.66 -21.81 3.70
N ILE A 67 -1.02 -22.96 3.49
CA ILE A 67 -0.23 -23.26 2.30
C ILE A 67 -1.11 -23.25 1.05
N ALA A 68 -2.27 -23.93 1.10
CA ALA A 68 -3.21 -23.99 -0.01
C ALA A 68 -3.72 -22.59 -0.39
N LEU A 69 -4.13 -21.79 0.59
CA LEU A 69 -4.61 -20.43 0.37
C LEU A 69 -3.52 -19.53 -0.21
N ALA A 70 -2.28 -19.63 0.29
CA ALA A 70 -1.18 -18.84 -0.24
C ALA A 70 -0.84 -19.20 -1.70
N LEU A 71 -1.00 -20.47 -2.10
CA LEU A 71 -0.85 -20.89 -3.49
C LEU A 71 -1.98 -20.41 -4.39
N ILE A 72 -3.22 -20.34 -3.89
CA ILE A 72 -4.34 -19.72 -4.61
C ILE A 72 -4.05 -18.24 -4.84
N VAL A 73 -3.66 -17.51 -3.79
CA VAL A 73 -3.30 -16.09 -3.88
C VAL A 73 -2.12 -15.87 -4.83
N ALA A 74 -1.11 -16.75 -4.81
CA ALA A 74 -0.01 -16.66 -5.75
C ALA A 74 -0.48 -16.81 -7.20
N ASP A 75 -1.47 -17.68 -7.46
CA ASP A 75 -2.07 -17.88 -8.79
C ASP A 75 -2.87 -16.65 -9.22
N ASP A 76 -3.61 -16.07 -8.28
CA ASP A 76 -4.36 -14.83 -8.49
C ASP A 76 -3.42 -13.69 -8.88
N VAL A 77 -2.23 -13.59 -8.26
CA VAL A 77 -1.24 -12.51 -8.50
C VAL A 77 -0.41 -12.73 -9.77
N ASP A 78 0.25 -13.88 -9.88
CA ASP A 78 1.11 -14.25 -11.01
C ASP A 78 1.09 -15.80 -11.19
N PRO A 79 0.40 -16.33 -12.20
CA PRO A 79 0.35 -17.77 -12.47
C PRO A 79 1.74 -18.41 -12.63
N GLN A 80 2.74 -17.66 -13.13
CA GLN A 80 4.11 -18.17 -13.25
C GLN A 80 4.79 -18.28 -11.88
N LEU A 81 4.53 -17.35 -10.96
CA LEU A 81 4.97 -17.45 -9.57
C LEU A 81 4.34 -18.67 -8.90
N ALA A 82 3.03 -18.86 -9.04
CA ALA A 82 2.33 -20.02 -8.48
C ALA A 82 2.92 -21.34 -8.99
N THR A 83 3.19 -21.44 -10.28
CA THR A 83 3.84 -22.61 -10.89
C THR A 83 5.24 -22.85 -10.30
N ARG A 84 6.05 -21.80 -10.13
CA ARG A 84 7.37 -21.90 -9.49
C ARG A 84 7.28 -22.37 -8.04
N LEU A 85 6.30 -21.87 -7.29
CA LEU A 85 6.06 -22.25 -5.90
C LEU A 85 5.58 -23.72 -5.77
N ARG A 86 4.65 -24.17 -6.62
CA ARG A 86 4.21 -25.58 -6.66
C ARG A 86 5.36 -26.54 -6.98
N ARG A 87 6.22 -26.17 -7.94
CA ARG A 87 7.43 -26.95 -8.25
C ARG A 87 8.41 -27.00 -7.08
N LEU A 88 8.57 -25.89 -6.37
CA LEU A 88 9.42 -25.84 -5.19
C LEU A 88 8.86 -26.70 -4.06
N GLN A 89 7.54 -26.63 -3.80
CA GLN A 89 6.86 -27.47 -2.81
C GLN A 89 7.08 -28.96 -3.07
N ALA A 90 6.99 -29.39 -4.33
CA ALA A 90 7.18 -30.80 -4.71
C ALA A 90 8.64 -31.28 -4.59
N ARG A 91 9.62 -30.38 -4.76
CA ARG A 91 11.05 -30.72 -4.75
C ARG A 91 11.68 -30.61 -3.37
N ASP A 92 11.34 -29.55 -2.64
CA ASP A 92 11.90 -29.20 -1.34
C ASP A 92 10.84 -28.48 -0.50
N PRO A 93 10.00 -29.24 0.22
CA PRO A 93 8.94 -28.69 1.07
C PRO A 93 9.46 -27.74 2.16
N VAL A 94 10.66 -28.00 2.70
CA VAL A 94 11.26 -27.21 3.78
C VAL A 94 11.71 -25.84 3.25
N GLN A 95 12.38 -25.82 2.09
CA GLN A 95 12.75 -24.57 1.45
C GLN A 95 11.52 -23.79 0.95
N PHE A 96 10.50 -24.49 0.45
CA PHE A 96 9.21 -23.88 0.11
C PHE A 96 8.62 -23.14 1.32
N GLU A 97 8.49 -23.83 2.45
CA GLU A 97 7.90 -23.24 3.65
C GLU A 97 8.72 -22.04 4.15
N ARG A 98 10.06 -22.14 4.15
CA ARG A 98 10.95 -21.03 4.48
C ARG A 98 10.72 -19.83 3.57
N LYS A 99 10.61 -20.07 2.26
CA LYS A 99 10.41 -19.01 1.26
C LYS A 99 9.03 -18.36 1.40
N LEU A 100 8.00 -19.16 1.68
CA LEU A 100 6.65 -18.68 1.91
C LEU A 100 6.57 -17.80 3.17
N ARG A 101 7.26 -18.21 4.24
CA ARG A 101 7.40 -17.40 5.46
C ARG A 101 8.17 -16.11 5.22
N GLN A 102 9.29 -16.16 4.51
CA GLN A 102 10.06 -14.96 4.16
C GLN A 102 9.26 -13.99 3.29
N THR A 103 8.33 -14.53 2.51
CA THR A 103 7.42 -13.75 1.68
C THR A 103 6.07 -13.59 2.40
N HIS A 104 6.11 -13.03 3.63
CA HIS A 104 4.95 -12.79 4.51
C HIS A 104 3.71 -12.28 3.75
N ARG A 105 3.96 -11.47 2.72
CA ARG A 105 2.99 -10.92 1.76
C ARG A 105 1.92 -11.92 1.27
N LEU A 106 2.27 -13.17 0.91
CA LEU A 106 1.25 -14.12 0.40
C LEU A 106 0.32 -14.66 1.50
N ILE A 107 0.84 -14.83 2.71
CA ILE A 107 0.05 -15.28 3.86
C ILE A 107 -0.88 -14.15 4.32
N ASP A 108 -0.38 -12.92 4.37
CA ASP A 108 -1.17 -11.76 4.77
C ASP A 108 -2.29 -11.49 3.75
N LEU A 109 -2.02 -11.66 2.45
CA LEU A 109 -3.04 -11.57 1.40
C LEU A 109 -4.09 -12.68 1.48
N ALA A 110 -3.71 -13.89 1.90
CA ALA A 110 -4.67 -14.97 2.14
C ALA A 110 -5.63 -14.63 3.28
N GLN A 111 -5.12 -14.03 4.36
CA GLN A 111 -5.97 -13.53 5.46
C GLN A 111 -6.85 -12.37 5.00
N LEU A 112 -6.29 -11.44 4.21
CA LEU A 112 -7.03 -10.33 3.65
C LEU A 112 -8.21 -10.80 2.78
N LYS A 113 -8.00 -11.84 1.95
CA LYS A 113 -9.04 -12.46 1.13
C LYS A 113 -10.21 -13.00 1.95
N GLN A 114 -9.95 -13.49 3.16
CA GLN A 114 -10.97 -14.05 4.05
C GLN A 114 -11.74 -12.98 4.82
N HIS A 115 -11.06 -11.94 5.31
CA HIS A 115 -11.65 -10.98 6.24
C HIS A 115 -12.12 -9.69 5.57
N GLU A 116 -11.46 -9.24 4.51
CA GLU A 116 -11.71 -7.97 3.82
C GLU A 116 -11.60 -8.15 2.29
N PRO A 117 -12.57 -8.84 1.64
CA PRO A 117 -12.49 -9.20 0.23
C PRO A 117 -12.37 -7.99 -0.71
N ASP A 118 -13.05 -6.89 -0.40
CA ASP A 118 -12.97 -5.67 -1.21
C ASP A 118 -11.57 -5.04 -1.19
N LEU A 119 -10.89 -5.10 -0.04
CA LEU A 119 -9.52 -4.61 0.11
C LEU A 119 -8.54 -5.57 -0.57
N TYR A 120 -8.82 -6.87 -0.50
CA TYR A 120 -8.07 -7.89 -1.24
C TYR A 120 -8.12 -7.64 -2.75
N ASP A 121 -9.28 -7.37 -3.33
CA ASP A 121 -9.43 -7.15 -4.78
C ASP A 121 -8.62 -5.92 -5.25
N ARG A 122 -8.66 -4.82 -4.50
CA ARG A 122 -7.84 -3.64 -4.80
C ARG A 122 -6.35 -3.97 -4.73
N LYS A 123 -5.94 -4.69 -3.68
CA LYS A 123 -4.54 -5.07 -3.50
C LYS A 123 -4.06 -6.03 -4.57
N LEU A 124 -4.94 -6.92 -5.03
CA LEU A 124 -4.65 -7.86 -6.10
C LEU A 124 -4.33 -7.15 -7.42
N ILE A 125 -5.07 -6.09 -7.75
CA ILE A 125 -4.80 -5.27 -8.94
C ILE A 125 -3.41 -4.62 -8.86
N GLU A 126 -3.07 -4.00 -7.73
CA GLU A 126 -1.72 -3.41 -7.51
C GLU A 126 -0.62 -4.45 -7.70
N LEU A 127 -0.79 -5.64 -7.11
CA LEU A 127 0.18 -6.72 -7.19
C LEU A 127 0.36 -7.28 -8.59
N ARG A 128 -0.72 -7.35 -9.38
CA ARG A 128 -0.67 -7.76 -10.79
C ARG A 128 0.11 -6.75 -11.61
N VAL A 129 -0.09 -5.45 -11.38
CA VAL A 129 0.70 -4.40 -12.02
C VAL A 129 2.18 -4.51 -11.63
N ASP A 130 2.50 -4.69 -10.35
CA ASP A 130 3.87 -4.95 -9.89
C ASP A 130 4.51 -6.16 -10.59
N ALA A 131 3.77 -7.27 -10.70
CA ALA A 131 4.25 -8.48 -11.35
C ALA A 131 4.51 -8.26 -12.85
N GLU A 132 3.61 -7.55 -13.52
CA GLU A 132 3.70 -7.22 -14.93
C GLU A 132 4.88 -6.29 -15.23
N VAL A 133 5.11 -5.27 -14.39
CA VAL A 133 6.29 -4.39 -14.47
C VAL A 133 7.57 -5.23 -14.41
N ASN A 134 7.69 -6.13 -13.43
CA ASN A 134 8.87 -6.99 -13.30
C ASN A 134 9.06 -7.91 -14.52
N ARG A 135 7.97 -8.46 -15.05
CA ARG A 135 7.99 -9.29 -16.27
C ARG A 135 8.49 -8.50 -17.47
N LEU A 136 7.95 -7.29 -17.69
CA LEU A 136 8.33 -6.41 -18.80
C LEU A 136 9.77 -5.92 -18.69
N VAL A 137 10.27 -5.63 -17.49
CA VAL A 137 11.68 -5.31 -17.26
C VAL A 137 12.58 -6.47 -17.69
N GLY A 138 12.23 -7.71 -17.33
CA GLY A 138 12.96 -8.90 -17.77
C GLY A 138 13.00 -9.07 -19.30
N ILE A 139 11.85 -8.88 -19.96
CA ILE A 139 11.73 -8.96 -21.43
C ILE A 139 12.54 -7.86 -22.10
N LEU A 140 12.45 -6.63 -21.58
CA LEU A 140 13.18 -5.48 -22.12
C LEU A 140 14.69 -5.69 -22.03
N HIS A 141 15.18 -6.20 -20.89
CA HIS A 141 16.60 -6.54 -20.74
C HIS A 141 17.05 -7.60 -21.75
N GLU A 142 16.27 -8.67 -21.92
CA GLU A 142 16.60 -9.73 -22.88
C GLU A 142 16.57 -9.20 -24.32
N ALA A 143 15.53 -8.46 -24.73
CA ALA A 143 15.42 -7.88 -26.07
C ALA A 143 16.60 -6.95 -26.40
N ARG A 144 17.02 -6.11 -25.44
CA ARG A 144 18.21 -5.25 -25.57
C ARG A 144 19.48 -6.06 -25.70
N ARG A 145 19.66 -7.12 -24.91
CA ARG A 145 20.82 -8.02 -24.98
C ARG A 145 20.91 -8.77 -26.31
N SER A 146 19.78 -9.22 -26.87
CA SER A 146 19.76 -9.92 -28.16
C SER A 146 19.75 -8.96 -29.38
N GLY A 147 19.83 -7.64 -29.19
CA GLY A 147 19.81 -6.67 -30.29
C GLY A 147 18.45 -6.50 -30.99
N ARG A 148 17.36 -6.96 -30.38
CA ARG A 148 15.99 -6.89 -30.92
C ARG A 148 15.38 -5.50 -30.68
N THR A 149 15.83 -4.51 -31.44
CA THR A 149 15.53 -3.08 -31.21
C THR A 149 14.05 -2.72 -31.29
N GLN A 150 13.30 -3.26 -32.26
CA GLN A 150 11.86 -3.00 -32.39
C GLN A 150 11.07 -3.59 -31.20
N GLU A 151 11.38 -4.82 -30.79
CA GLU A 151 10.75 -5.46 -29.64
C GLU A 151 11.08 -4.73 -28.33
N ALA A 152 12.33 -4.27 -28.18
CA ALA A 152 12.73 -3.45 -27.05
C ALA A 152 11.93 -2.15 -26.97
N ALA A 153 11.72 -1.45 -28.09
CA ALA A 153 10.94 -0.22 -28.13
C ALA A 153 9.45 -0.46 -27.77
N ALA A 154 8.84 -1.52 -28.30
CA ALA A 154 7.46 -1.88 -27.98
C ALA A 154 7.29 -2.29 -26.50
N THR A 155 8.26 -3.05 -25.97
CA THR A 155 8.27 -3.46 -24.55
C THR A 155 8.47 -2.25 -23.63
N GLU A 156 9.35 -1.31 -24.01
CA GLU A 156 9.56 -0.08 -23.26
C GLU A 156 8.28 0.77 -23.17
N GLN A 157 7.53 0.91 -24.27
CA GLN A 157 6.26 1.63 -24.26
C GLN A 157 5.24 0.96 -23.34
N SER A 158 5.14 -0.38 -23.38
CA SER A 158 4.26 -1.15 -22.50
C SER A 158 4.67 -0.97 -21.03
N LEU A 159 5.97 -1.01 -20.74
CA LEU A 159 6.52 -0.81 -19.40
C LEU A 159 6.17 0.59 -18.86
N ARG A 160 6.29 1.64 -19.69
CA ARG A 160 5.90 3.00 -19.30
C ARG A 160 4.45 3.07 -18.84
N MET A 161 3.53 2.45 -19.58
CA MET A 161 2.12 2.43 -19.21
C MET A 161 1.88 1.72 -17.87
N GLN A 162 2.55 0.59 -17.63
CA GLN A 162 2.42 -0.15 -16.37
C GLN A 162 3.02 0.63 -15.19
N VAL A 163 4.15 1.32 -15.38
CA VAL A 163 4.73 2.18 -14.34
C VAL A 163 3.82 3.37 -14.01
N ILE A 164 3.15 3.96 -15.01
CA ILE A 164 2.14 5.01 -14.76
C ILE A 164 1.00 4.47 -13.89
N LEU A 165 0.48 3.28 -14.20
CA LEU A 165 -0.57 2.63 -13.38
C LEU A 165 -0.07 2.34 -11.96
N GLN A 166 1.15 1.83 -11.81
CA GLN A 166 1.76 1.56 -10.51
C GLN A 166 1.85 2.82 -9.66
N LEU A 167 2.28 3.95 -10.25
CA LEU A 167 2.32 5.24 -9.57
C LEU A 167 0.93 5.72 -9.20
N ALA A 168 -0.07 5.59 -10.08
CA ALA A 168 -1.44 5.97 -9.79
C ALA A 168 -1.99 5.22 -8.57
N PHE A 169 -1.78 3.89 -8.48
CA PHE A 169 -2.18 3.13 -7.30
C PHE A 169 -1.44 3.56 -6.03
N ALA A 170 -0.14 3.86 -6.13
CA ALA A 170 0.64 4.35 -5.00
C ALA A 170 0.12 5.72 -4.48
N TYR A 171 -0.27 6.63 -5.38
CA TYR A 171 -0.90 7.89 -5.00
C TYR A 171 -2.26 7.69 -4.36
N GLN A 172 -3.12 6.88 -4.96
CA GLN A 172 -4.45 6.59 -4.41
C GLN A 172 -4.35 5.98 -3.00
N ALA A 173 -3.41 5.05 -2.78
CA ALA A 173 -3.21 4.46 -1.47
C ALA A 173 -2.79 5.52 -0.43
N ARG A 174 -1.93 6.47 -0.82
CA ARG A 174 -1.53 7.60 0.04
C ARG A 174 -2.69 8.54 0.35
N GLU A 175 -3.55 8.82 -0.64
CA GLU A 175 -4.77 9.61 -0.43
C GLU A 175 -5.71 8.91 0.55
N ASP A 176 -5.96 7.61 0.37
CA ASP A 176 -6.80 6.82 1.28
C ASP A 176 -6.25 6.84 2.72
N TYR A 177 -4.92 6.79 2.88
CA TYR A 177 -4.27 6.91 4.19
C TYR A 177 -4.47 8.30 4.82
N LEU A 178 -4.30 9.36 4.04
CA LEU A 178 -4.53 10.73 4.51
C LEU A 178 -5.98 10.95 4.94
N CYS A 179 -6.95 10.41 4.21
CA CYS A 179 -8.36 10.46 4.60
C CYS A 179 -8.60 9.75 5.94
N ARG A 180 -8.03 8.56 6.16
CA ARG A 180 -8.16 7.85 7.45
C ARG A 180 -7.54 8.62 8.61
N LEU A 181 -6.41 9.29 8.38
CA LEU A 181 -5.80 10.14 9.40
C LEU A 181 -6.68 11.35 9.72
N GLN A 182 -7.31 11.95 8.72
CA GLN A 182 -8.27 13.04 8.92
C GLN A 182 -9.47 12.59 9.75
N ASP A 183 -10.06 11.44 9.42
CA ASP A 183 -11.17 10.86 10.19
C ASP A 183 -10.78 10.61 11.66
N LEU A 184 -9.53 10.15 11.91
CA LEU A 184 -9.02 9.93 13.25
C LEU A 184 -8.82 11.24 14.02
N VAL A 185 -8.29 12.27 13.37
CA VAL A 185 -8.13 13.60 13.98
C VAL A 185 -9.49 14.17 14.35
N GLU A 186 -10.47 14.13 13.45
CA GLU A 186 -11.82 14.62 13.71
C GLU A 186 -12.47 13.88 14.90
N LYS A 187 -12.26 12.55 14.98
CA LYS A 187 -12.74 11.76 16.11
C LYS A 187 -12.11 12.22 17.44
N LEU A 188 -10.79 12.40 17.48
CA LEU A 188 -10.07 12.83 18.68
C LEU A 188 -10.46 14.25 19.10
N GLU A 189 -10.64 15.16 18.14
CA GLU A 189 -11.15 16.50 18.39
C GLU A 189 -12.56 16.46 18.99
N GLY A 190 -13.42 15.57 18.48
CA GLY A 190 -14.75 15.33 19.04
C GLY A 190 -14.72 14.77 20.46
N GLU A 191 -13.80 13.84 20.76
CA GLU A 191 -13.59 13.31 22.12
C GLU A 191 -13.12 14.42 23.09
N LEU A 192 -12.11 15.20 22.70
CA LEU A 192 -11.62 16.33 23.49
C LEU A 192 -12.68 17.40 23.72
N ALA A 193 -13.53 17.68 22.73
CA ALA A 193 -14.64 18.62 22.87
C ALA A 193 -15.65 18.13 23.91
N ARG A 194 -16.01 16.84 23.89
CA ARG A 194 -16.90 16.23 24.89
C ARG A 194 -16.30 16.25 26.29
N GLU A 195 -15.02 15.89 26.42
CA GLU A 195 -14.32 15.95 27.70
C GLU A 195 -14.27 17.37 28.27
N ARG A 196 -14.00 18.36 27.40
CA ARG A 196 -14.01 19.78 27.79
C ARG A 196 -15.40 20.22 28.27
N THR A 197 -16.46 19.85 27.55
CA THR A 197 -17.83 20.15 27.97
C THR A 197 -18.14 19.49 29.31
N TYR A 198 -17.87 18.19 29.45
CA TYR A 198 -18.07 17.46 30.71
C TYR A 198 -17.32 18.11 31.87
N PHE A 199 -16.04 18.45 31.67
CA PHE A 199 -15.22 19.11 32.67
C PHE A 199 -15.77 20.48 33.05
N ASN A 200 -16.20 21.29 32.09
CA ASN A 200 -16.77 22.61 32.37
C ASN A 200 -18.11 22.51 33.13
N ASP A 201 -18.95 21.54 32.78
CA ASP A 201 -20.26 21.36 33.41
C ASP A 201 -20.15 20.86 34.87
N HIS A 202 -19.07 20.12 35.19
CA HIS A 202 -18.83 19.56 36.52
C HIS A 202 -17.63 20.21 37.23
N LEU A 203 -17.15 21.36 36.74
CA LEU A 203 -15.93 21.99 37.22
C LEU A 203 -16.05 22.34 38.71
N ASP A 204 -17.15 23.00 39.07
CA ASP A 204 -17.41 23.44 40.43
C ASP A 204 -17.48 22.23 41.38
N GLU A 205 -18.17 21.15 41.00
CA GLU A 205 -18.27 19.92 41.79
C GLU A 205 -16.89 19.26 42.02
N VAL A 206 -16.06 19.19 40.97
CA VAL A 206 -14.71 18.61 41.06
C VAL A 206 -13.79 19.49 41.92
N VAL A 207 -13.89 20.81 41.79
CA VAL A 207 -13.11 21.76 42.58
C VAL A 207 -13.52 21.68 44.05
N ASP A 208 -14.82 21.68 44.36
CA ASP A 208 -15.33 21.59 45.73
C ASP A 208 -14.91 20.28 46.40
N ALA A 209 -15.06 19.14 45.70
CA ALA A 209 -14.62 17.84 46.21
C ALA A 209 -13.11 17.83 46.52
N ARG A 210 -12.30 18.49 45.68
CA ARG A 210 -10.86 18.59 45.90
C ARG A 210 -10.50 19.50 47.06
N ILE A 211 -11.22 20.62 47.25
CA ILE A 211 -11.06 21.51 48.40
C ILE A 211 -11.37 20.76 49.69
N GLU A 212 -12.49 20.04 49.76
CA GLU A 212 -12.84 19.22 50.93
C GLU A 212 -11.78 18.17 51.26
N GLU A 213 -11.23 17.50 50.25
CA GLU A 213 -10.16 16.52 50.44
C GLU A 213 -8.91 17.17 51.05
N MET A 214 -8.53 18.36 50.57
CA MET A 214 -7.40 19.12 51.10
C MET A 214 -7.61 19.59 52.54
N LEU A 215 -8.85 19.94 52.91
CA LEU A 215 -9.19 20.32 54.28
C LEU A 215 -9.10 19.11 55.23
N LYS A 216 -9.67 17.96 54.85
CA LYS A 216 -9.58 16.71 55.62
C LYS A 216 -8.13 16.25 55.85
N GLN A 217 -7.25 16.43 54.86
CA GLN A 217 -5.84 16.09 55.00
C GLN A 217 -5.08 17.00 55.98
N ARG A 218 -5.57 18.21 56.27
CA ARG A 218 -4.97 19.14 57.22
C ARG A 218 -5.43 18.95 58.67
N GLY A 219 -6.39 18.07 58.93
CA GLY A 219 -6.84 17.76 60.28
C GLY A 219 -7.88 18.73 60.85
N GLU A 220 -8.66 19.38 59.97
CA GLU A 220 -10.01 19.86 60.27
C GLU A 220 -11.04 18.81 59.83
#